data_AF-A0A7S2X9X2-F1
#
_entry.id   AF-A0A7S2X9X2-F1
#
_cell.length_a   1.000
_cell.length_b   1.000
_cell.length_c   1.000
_cell.angle_alpha   90.00
_cell.angle_beta   90.00
_cell.angle_gamma   90.00
#
_symmetry.space_group_name_H-M   'P 1'
#
loop_
_entity.id
_entity.type
_entity.pdbx_description
1 polymer ?
#
loop_
_entity_poly.entity_id
_entity_poly.type
_entity_poly.pdbx_seq_one_letter_code
_entity_poly.pdbx_strand_id
1 'polypeptide(L)'
;ALATGTSNGVVYRIMEPKDTRKASELAAQSFHYGEPVTDACGITLEDHRMFCDMVAPSFAEQGLSLVAECEASGELVAVCFNEDFAEEVIDEEGINTLLREAEGNFGPLVK
;
A
#
# COMPACT_ATOMS: atom_id res chain seq x y z
N ALA A 1 14.16 20.99 -3.31
CA ALA A 1 13.77 20.48 -1.98
C ALA A 1 12.27 20.34 -1.97
N LEU A 2 11.74 19.13 -1.93
CA LEU A 2 10.29 18.90 -1.82
C LEU A 2 9.85 19.29 -0.39
N ALA A 3 8.72 19.97 -0.30
CA ALA A 3 8.27 20.64 0.92
C ALA A 3 7.86 19.61 2.00
N THR A 4 8.68 19.49 3.05
CA THR A 4 8.26 18.90 4.33
C THR A 4 7.39 19.94 5.04
N GLY A 5 6.08 19.86 4.88
CA GLY A 5 5.13 20.68 5.64
C GLY A 5 4.75 19.98 6.95
N THR A 6 4.76 20.71 8.06
CA THR A 6 4.17 20.25 9.32
C THR A 6 2.78 20.86 9.46
N SER A 7 1.78 20.02 9.62
CA SER A 7 0.43 20.44 10.01
C SER A 7 -0.02 19.54 11.16
N ASN A 8 -0.39 20.14 12.29
CA ASN A 8 -0.96 19.42 13.43
C ASN A 8 -0.10 18.23 13.95
N GLY A 9 1.24 18.34 13.91
CA GLY A 9 2.15 17.28 14.36
C GLY A 9 2.30 16.11 13.38
N VAL A 10 1.92 16.30 12.12
CA VAL A 10 2.13 15.33 11.03
C VAL A 10 3.18 15.87 10.06
N VAL A 11 4.16 15.03 9.74
CA VAL A 11 5.21 15.28 8.75
C VAL A 11 4.90 14.49 7.49
N TYR A 12 4.85 15.19 6.36
CA TYR A 12 4.72 14.56 5.04
C TYR A 12 6.08 14.46 4.36
N ARG A 13 6.39 13.29 3.79
CA ARG A 13 7.64 13.05 3.06
C ARG A 13 7.45 11.99 1.99
N ILE A 14 8.41 11.94 1.06
CA ILE A 14 8.53 10.83 0.12
C ILE A 14 8.72 9.53 0.91
N MET A 15 8.03 8.49 0.48
CA MET A 15 8.20 7.14 0.99
C MET A 15 9.60 6.62 0.63
N GLU A 16 10.31 6.07 1.60
CA GLU A 16 11.63 5.47 1.40
C GLU A 16 11.54 3.93 1.55
N PRO A 17 12.52 3.16 1.05
CA PRO A 17 12.51 1.70 1.17
C PRO A 17 12.34 1.16 2.59
N LYS A 18 12.82 1.90 3.60
CA LYS A 18 12.68 1.55 5.03
C LYS A 18 11.23 1.60 5.54
N ASP A 19 10.34 2.30 4.84
CA ASP A 19 8.95 2.50 5.24
C ASP A 19 8.02 1.41 4.72
N THR A 20 8.45 0.66 3.70
CA THR A 20 7.69 -0.37 2.97
C THR A 20 6.84 -1.23 3.88
N ARG A 21 7.43 -1.86 4.90
CA ARG A 21 6.69 -2.71 5.82
C ARG A 21 5.56 -1.98 6.56
N LYS A 22 5.84 -0.81 7.13
CA LYS A 22 4.82 -0.03 7.88
C LYS A 22 3.72 0.46 6.93
N ALA A 23 4.11 0.88 5.73
CA ALA A 23 3.20 1.34 4.69
C ALA A 23 2.27 0.23 4.21
N SER A 24 2.80 -0.98 3.96
CA SER A 24 1.99 -2.14 3.58
C SER A 24 0.98 -2.52 4.66
N GLU A 25 1.42 -2.61 5.92
CA GLU A 25 0.55 -2.93 7.05
C GLU A 25 -0.57 -1.90 7.20
N LEU A 26 -0.26 -0.60 7.06
CA LEU A 26 -1.22 0.49 7.13
C LEU A 26 -2.21 0.48 5.96
N ALA A 27 -1.71 0.28 4.73
CA ALA A 27 -2.54 0.24 3.54
C ALA A 27 -3.50 -0.96 3.58
N ALA A 28 -3.01 -2.15 3.91
CA ALA A 28 -3.82 -3.36 4.00
C ALA A 28 -4.97 -3.19 5.01
N GLN A 29 -4.69 -2.61 6.19
CA GLN A 29 -5.74 -2.29 7.17
C GLN A 29 -6.74 -1.27 6.63
N SER A 30 -6.26 -0.20 5.98
CA SER A 30 -7.12 0.86 5.46
C SER A 30 -8.08 0.34 4.38
N PHE A 31 -7.60 -0.53 3.48
CA PHE A 31 -8.42 -1.15 2.45
C PHE A 31 -9.40 -2.16 3.05
N HIS A 32 -8.94 -3.05 3.92
CA HIS A 32 -9.78 -4.06 4.56
C HIS A 32 -10.97 -3.46 5.32
N TYR A 33 -10.78 -2.35 6.03
CA TYR A 33 -11.84 -1.72 6.82
C TYR A 33 -12.61 -0.60 6.13
N GLY A 34 -12.16 -0.14 4.95
CA GLY A 34 -12.66 1.10 4.35
C GLY A 34 -12.96 1.06 2.86
N GLU A 35 -12.46 0.08 2.11
CA GLU A 35 -12.60 0.05 0.66
C GLU A 35 -13.80 -0.85 0.25
N PRO A 36 -14.78 -0.32 -0.52
CA PRO A 36 -16.01 -1.06 -0.82
C PRO A 36 -15.84 -2.34 -1.63
N VAL A 37 -14.89 -2.40 -2.57
CA VAL A 37 -14.69 -3.59 -3.43
C VAL A 37 -14.07 -4.74 -2.61
N THR A 38 -13.18 -4.40 -1.69
CA THR A 38 -12.56 -5.31 -0.73
C THR A 38 -13.60 -6.07 0.07
N ASP A 39 -14.58 -5.35 0.63
CA ASP A 39 -15.72 -5.96 1.34
C ASP A 39 -16.59 -6.80 0.38
N ALA A 40 -16.94 -6.24 -0.79
CA ALA A 40 -17.82 -6.92 -1.75
C ALA A 40 -17.22 -8.23 -2.32
N CYS A 41 -15.90 -8.30 -2.43
CA CYS A 41 -15.18 -9.47 -2.94
C CYS A 41 -14.70 -10.42 -1.83
N GLY A 42 -14.97 -10.11 -0.56
CA GLY A 42 -14.51 -10.89 0.58
C GLY A 42 -12.99 -10.96 0.68
N ILE A 43 -12.28 -9.91 0.26
CA ILE A 43 -10.82 -9.85 0.34
C ILE A 43 -10.41 -9.72 1.81
N THR A 44 -9.58 -10.65 2.27
CA THR A 44 -9.14 -10.67 3.67
C THR A 44 -8.05 -9.63 3.92
N LEU A 45 -7.78 -9.35 5.20
CA LEU A 45 -6.65 -8.49 5.58
C LEU A 45 -5.32 -9.08 5.12
N GLU A 46 -5.17 -10.40 5.18
CA GLU A 46 -3.94 -11.08 4.78
C GLU A 46 -3.76 -11.03 3.26
N ASP A 47 -4.83 -11.20 2.48
CA ASP A 47 -4.77 -11.06 1.03
C ASP A 47 -4.27 -9.66 0.61
N HIS A 48 -4.80 -8.62 1.26
CA HIS A 48 -4.37 -7.25 1.02
C HIS A 48 -2.94 -7.00 1.48
N ARG A 49 -2.52 -7.61 2.58
CA ARG A 49 -1.14 -7.53 3.05
C ARG A 49 -0.20 -8.16 2.03
N MET A 50 -0.51 -9.34 1.51
CA MET A 50 0.27 -10.00 0.46
C MET A 50 0.40 -9.11 -0.78
N PHE A 51 -0.71 -8.52 -1.23
CA PHE A 51 -0.70 -7.59 -2.36
C PHE A 51 0.16 -6.35 -2.07
N CYS A 52 0.01 -5.72 -0.90
CA CYS A 52 0.77 -4.53 -0.53
C CYS A 52 2.27 -4.83 -0.37
N ASP A 53 2.62 -5.95 0.26
CA ASP A 53 4.02 -6.38 0.44
C ASP A 53 4.71 -6.68 -0.90
N MET A 54 3.95 -7.12 -1.92
CA MET A 54 4.45 -7.30 -3.29
C MET A 54 4.80 -5.97 -3.97
N VAL A 55 3.94 -4.95 -3.87
CA VAL A 55 4.08 -3.71 -4.68
C VAL A 55 4.79 -2.55 -3.96
N ALA A 56 4.70 -2.48 -2.63
CA ALA A 56 5.22 -1.35 -1.86
C ALA A 56 6.74 -1.10 -2.04
N PRO A 57 7.61 -2.13 -2.20
CA PRO A 57 9.03 -1.91 -2.47
C PRO A 57 9.27 -1.09 -3.75
N SER A 58 8.67 -1.48 -4.87
CA SER A 58 8.81 -0.76 -6.15
C SER A 58 8.24 0.66 -6.05
N PHE A 59 7.10 0.85 -5.39
CA PHE A 59 6.53 2.19 -5.16
C PHE A 59 7.43 3.12 -4.34
N ALA A 60 8.21 2.57 -3.42
CA ALA A 60 9.20 3.33 -2.65
C ALA A 60 10.44 3.66 -3.48
N GLU A 61 10.90 2.72 -4.32
CA GLU A 61 12.07 2.90 -5.19
C GLU A 61 11.84 3.96 -6.27
N GLN A 62 10.61 4.06 -6.81
CA GLN A 62 10.24 5.11 -7.76
C GLN A 62 10.26 6.52 -7.17
N GLY A 63 10.16 6.65 -5.84
CA GLY A 63 10.20 7.95 -5.16
C GLY A 63 9.00 8.85 -5.47
N LEU A 64 7.88 8.28 -5.94
CA LEU A 64 6.64 8.99 -6.26
C LEU A 64 5.59 8.89 -5.16
N SER A 65 5.75 7.92 -4.25
CA SER A 65 4.82 7.69 -3.14
C SER A 65 5.09 8.61 -1.96
N LEU A 66 4.04 8.93 -1.21
CA LEU A 66 4.10 9.80 -0.03
C LEU A 66 3.65 9.04 1.22
N VAL A 67 4.30 9.35 2.34
CA VAL A 67 3.86 8.93 3.67
C VAL A 67 3.61 10.14 4.55
N ALA A 68 2.67 9.99 5.48
CA ALA A 68 2.43 10.93 6.56
C ALA A 68 2.81 10.26 7.89
N GLU A 69 3.67 10.90 8.66
CA GLU A 69 4.23 10.37 9.91
C GLU A 69 3.85 11.28 11.08
N CYS A 70 3.41 10.70 12.19
CA CYS A 70 3.19 11.43 13.42
C CYS A 70 4.54 11.82 14.04
N GLU A 71 4.79 13.11 14.20
CA GLU A 71 6.07 13.64 14.70
C GLU A 71 6.40 13.13 16.12
N ALA A 72 5.39 12.95 16.96
CA ALA A 72 5.58 12.55 18.35
C ALA A 72 5.95 11.06 18.51
N SER A 73 5.42 10.18 17.65
CA SER A 73 5.60 8.73 17.78
C SER A 73 6.49 8.11 16.71
N GLY A 74 6.73 8.79 15.60
CA GLY A 74 7.40 8.23 14.42
C GLY A 74 6.57 7.15 13.71
N GLU A 75 5.26 7.08 13.99
CA GLU A 75 4.36 6.12 13.35
C GLU A 75 3.75 6.70 12.08
N LEU A 76 3.63 5.86 11.05
CA LEU A 76 2.92 6.23 9.83
C LEU A 76 1.43 6.29 10.11
N VAL A 77 0.80 7.39 9.73
CA VAL A 77 -0.65 7.63 9.90
C VAL A 77 -1.39 7.66 8.57
N ALA A 78 -0.67 7.83 7.45
CA ALA A 78 -1.21 7.65 6.11
C ALA A 78 -0.11 7.25 5.13
N VAL A 79 -0.52 6.59 4.04
CA VAL A 79 0.31 6.33 2.87
C VAL A 79 -0.51 6.64 1.61
N CYS A 80 0.16 7.17 0.59
CA CYS A 80 -0.37 7.35 -0.74
C CYS A 80 0.61 6.71 -1.73
N PHE A 81 0.28 5.50 -2.16
CA PHE A 81 1.02 4.80 -3.19
C PHE A 81 0.75 5.44 -4.56
N ASN A 82 1.82 5.70 -5.28
CA ASN A 82 1.79 6.24 -6.64
C ASN A 82 2.81 5.48 -7.47
N GLU A 83 2.48 5.28 -8.74
CA GLU A 83 3.34 4.59 -9.69
C GLU A 83 3.51 5.39 -10.97
N ASP A 84 4.67 5.22 -11.61
CA ASP A 84 4.84 5.55 -13.02
C ASP A 84 4.38 4.36 -13.86
N PHE A 85 3.27 4.53 -14.60
CA PHE A 85 2.73 3.50 -15.50
C PHE A 85 3.64 3.15 -16.68
N ALA A 86 4.74 3.87 -16.89
CA ALA A 86 5.78 3.48 -17.85
C ALA A 86 6.72 2.39 -17.31
N GLU A 87 6.72 2.14 -16.00
CA GLU A 87 7.53 1.13 -15.32
C GLU A 87 6.66 -0.04 -14.85
N GLU A 88 7.24 -1.24 -14.86
CA GLU A 88 6.57 -2.44 -14.37
C GLU A 88 6.80 -2.58 -12.87
N VAL A 89 5.72 -2.44 -12.09
CA VAL A 89 5.75 -2.55 -10.61
C VAL A 89 5.31 -3.94 -10.16
N ILE A 90 4.57 -4.64 -11.00
CA ILE A 90 3.94 -5.90 -10.66
C ILE A 90 4.92 -7.05 -10.90
N ASP A 91 5.28 -7.74 -9.82
CA ASP A 91 5.99 -9.02 -9.88
C ASP A 91 5.04 -10.12 -10.38
N GLU A 92 5.29 -10.69 -11.56
CA GLU A 92 4.51 -11.80 -12.10
C GLU A 92 4.47 -13.00 -11.15
N GLU A 93 5.58 -13.33 -10.48
CA GLU A 93 5.61 -14.45 -9.52
C GLU A 93 4.78 -14.11 -8.28
N GLY A 94 4.88 -12.87 -7.80
CA GLY A 94 4.07 -12.32 -6.72
C GLY A 94 2.57 -12.40 -7.02
N ILE A 95 2.12 -11.95 -8.19
CA ILE A 95 0.70 -12.03 -8.57
C ILE A 95 0.24 -13.48 -8.67
N ASN A 96 1.03 -14.35 -9.28
CA ASN A 96 0.65 -15.76 -9.40
C ASN A 96 0.54 -16.42 -8.02
N THR A 97 1.37 -16.03 -7.07
CA THR A 97 1.30 -16.49 -5.67
C THR A 97 0.05 -15.95 -4.99
N LEU A 98 -0.22 -14.64 -5.10
CA LEU A 98 -1.43 -14.01 -4.57
C LEU A 98 -2.70 -14.70 -5.10
N LEU A 99 -2.82 -14.88 -6.41
CA LEU A 99 -4.00 -15.49 -7.02
C LEU A 99 -4.21 -16.97 -6.63
N ARG A 100 -3.14 -17.66 -6.23
CA ARG A 100 -3.20 -19.06 -5.77
C ARG A 100 -3.55 -19.17 -4.30
N GLU A 101 -3.08 -18.24 -3.48
CA GLU A 101 -3.11 -18.33 -2.02
C GLU A 101 -4.17 -17.45 -1.37
N ALA A 102 -4.64 -16.41 -2.07
CA ALA A 102 -5.68 -15.53 -1.58
C ALA A 102 -6.99 -16.28 -1.30
N GLU A 103 -7.62 -15.93 -0.19
CA GLU A 103 -8.93 -16.47 0.18
C GLU A 103 -10.06 -15.69 -0.49
N GLY A 104 -9.88 -14.38 -0.67
CA GLY A 104 -10.83 -13.50 -1.34
C GLY A 104 -10.84 -13.61 -2.86
N ASN A 105 -11.90 -13.08 -3.48
CA ASN A 105 -12.03 -13.10 -4.93
C ASN A 105 -11.45 -11.85 -5.61
N PHE A 106 -10.22 -11.98 -6.12
CA PHE A 106 -9.58 -10.94 -6.97
C PHE A 106 -10.02 -11.00 -8.45
N GLY A 107 -10.85 -11.96 -8.82
CA GLY A 107 -11.35 -12.14 -10.18
C GLY A 107 -12.64 -11.35 -10.47
N PRO A 108 -13.11 -11.38 -11.73
CA PRO A 108 -14.38 -10.77 -12.10
C PRO A 108 -15.54 -11.42 -11.33
N LEU A 109 -16.39 -10.60 -10.72
CA LEU A 109 -17.69 -11.06 -10.22
C LEU A 109 -18.62 -11.31 -11.41
N VAL A 110 -18.66 -12.57 -11.87
CA VAL A 110 -19.64 -12.99 -12.87
C VAL A 110 -20.99 -13.07 -12.16
N LYS A 111 -21.91 -12.16 -12.50
CA LYS A 111 -23.32 -12.27 -12.11
C LYS A 111 -24.05 -13.32 -12.94
#